data_AF-A0A2R6IBU9-F1
#
_entry.id   AF-A0A2R6IBU9-F1
#
_cell.length_a   1.000
_cell.length_b   1.000
_cell.length_c   1.000
_cell.angle_alpha   90.00
_cell.angle_beta   90.00
_cell.angle_gamma   90.00
#
_symmetry.space_group_name_H-M   'P 1'
#
loop_
_entity.id
_entity.type
_entity.pdbx_description
1 polymer ?
#
loop_
_entity_poly.entity_id
_entity_poly.type
_entity_poly.pdbx_seq_one_letter_code
_entity_poly.pdbx_strand_id
1 'polypeptide(L)'
;MRTALLAAVLAALTVLSGCAGVAVQGAPTPETDGGGTVSTVGTPDLPDGEVTVVDGTLVVNRTVTDENLTYLPERDAVRYVEMWRHSNHDAVENGSRPEREPVYGTMPFEDWGAIECSSVTADGVWAVIEARTDSPLDGVTVGSGVSDDRRRVTVTRQTTVDRDGSVVGTPAISRDRLDAVVPDEAAVTVSLADRSYSCRLPIRTRNTTLYLD
;
A
#
# COMPACT_ATOMS: atom_id res chain seq x y z
N MET A 1 -62.37 20.93 -37.76
CA MET A 1 -61.40 21.50 -38.71
C MET A 1 -60.99 22.88 -38.21
N ARG A 2 -59.72 23.08 -37.84
CA ARG A 2 -59.04 24.39 -37.76
C ARG A 2 -57.55 24.20 -37.44
N THR A 3 -56.80 23.90 -38.49
CA THR A 3 -55.46 24.44 -38.79
C THR A 3 -55.55 25.98 -38.87
N ALA A 4 -54.55 26.82 -38.61
CA ALA A 4 -53.13 26.69 -38.30
C ALA A 4 -52.54 28.06 -37.85
N LEU A 5 -51.36 27.99 -37.22
CA LEU A 5 -50.12 28.79 -37.43
C LEU A 5 -50.00 30.31 -37.08
N LEU A 6 -48.76 30.60 -36.64
CA LEU A 6 -47.98 31.87 -36.59
C LEU A 6 -48.11 32.70 -35.28
N ALA A 7 -47.06 33.26 -34.66
CA ALA A 7 -45.64 33.42 -35.00
C ALA A 7 -44.77 33.75 -33.76
N ALA A 8 -43.48 33.40 -33.86
CA ALA A 8 -42.23 33.98 -33.35
C ALA A 8 -42.20 35.04 -32.21
N VAL A 9 -41.21 34.97 -31.32
CA VAL A 9 -39.94 35.77 -31.35
C VAL A 9 -39.05 35.45 -30.13
N LEU A 10 -37.74 35.43 -30.39
CA LEU A 10 -36.57 35.21 -29.53
C LEU A 10 -36.43 36.16 -28.32
N ALA A 11 -35.80 35.67 -27.23
CA ALA A 11 -34.69 36.35 -26.55
C ALA A 11 -33.88 35.38 -25.69
N ALA A 12 -32.55 35.41 -25.86
CA ALA A 12 -31.55 34.59 -25.18
C ALA A 12 -31.12 35.20 -23.83
N LEU A 13 -30.84 34.36 -22.83
CA LEU A 13 -30.11 34.72 -21.61
C LEU A 13 -29.18 33.56 -21.22
N THR A 14 -27.88 33.76 -21.47
CA THR A 14 -26.78 32.91 -20.99
C THR A 14 -26.40 33.31 -19.57
N VAL A 15 -26.41 32.38 -18.62
CA VAL A 15 -25.87 32.58 -17.27
C VAL A 15 -24.46 31.96 -17.21
N LEU A 16 -23.44 32.81 -17.23
CA LEU A 16 -22.07 32.47 -16.87
C LEU A 16 -21.90 32.66 -15.36
N SER A 17 -21.76 31.54 -14.63
CA SER A 17 -21.43 31.54 -13.21
C SER A 17 -19.91 31.68 -13.05
N GLY A 18 -19.42 32.90 -12.80
CA GLY A 18 -18.03 33.19 -12.48
C GLY A 18 -17.85 33.40 -10.97
N CYS A 19 -17.02 32.59 -10.33
CA CYS A 19 -16.58 32.78 -8.95
C CYS A 19 -15.52 33.91 -8.91
N ALA A 20 -15.84 35.03 -8.28
CA ALA A 20 -14.85 36.07 -7.95
C ALA A 20 -14.30 35.81 -6.54
N GLY A 21 -13.00 35.59 -6.45
CA GLY A 21 -12.27 35.41 -5.20
C GLY A 21 -12.08 36.72 -4.44
N VAL A 22 -12.07 36.61 -3.11
CA VAL A 22 -11.53 37.63 -2.21
C VAL A 22 -10.26 37.04 -1.58
N ALA A 23 -9.15 37.71 -1.82
CA ALA A 23 -7.86 37.43 -1.21
C ALA A 23 -7.85 37.95 0.24
N VAL A 24 -7.49 37.08 1.19
CA VAL A 24 -6.94 37.48 2.49
C VAL A 24 -5.58 36.81 2.62
N GLN A 25 -4.54 37.63 2.61
CA GLN A 25 -3.16 37.25 2.87
C GLN A 25 -2.95 37.00 4.37
N GLY A 26 -2.22 35.92 4.69
CA GLY A 26 -1.13 35.95 5.67
C GLY A 26 -1.42 35.48 7.09
N ALA A 27 -1.19 34.19 7.34
CA ALA A 27 -0.56 33.71 8.58
C ALA A 27 0.37 32.52 8.22
N PRO A 28 1.61 32.46 8.73
CA PRO A 28 2.56 31.42 8.36
C PRO A 28 2.11 30.07 8.92
N THR A 29 1.91 29.10 8.03
CA THR A 29 1.72 27.69 8.41
C THR A 29 3.10 27.05 8.60
N PRO A 30 3.32 26.29 9.69
CA PRO A 30 4.57 25.57 9.87
C PRO A 30 4.73 24.55 8.74
N GLU A 31 5.93 24.47 8.19
CA GLU A 31 6.35 23.48 7.20
C GLU A 31 5.98 22.09 7.71
N THR A 32 4.88 21.57 7.19
CA THR A 32 4.53 20.16 7.31
C THR A 32 5.36 19.48 6.24
N ASP A 33 6.54 18.99 6.63
CA ASP A 33 7.27 18.00 5.86
C ASP A 33 6.34 16.79 5.71
N GLY A 34 5.64 16.76 4.57
CA GLY A 34 4.95 15.61 4.06
C GLY A 34 5.98 14.55 3.72
N GLY A 35 6.45 13.84 4.75
CA GLY A 35 7.17 12.59 4.63
C GLY A 35 6.23 11.52 4.09
N GLY A 36 5.81 11.67 2.84
CA GLY A 36 5.34 10.55 2.04
C GLY A 36 6.47 9.56 2.03
N THR A 37 6.29 8.44 2.72
CA THR A 37 7.25 7.35 2.74
C THR A 37 7.28 6.79 1.32
N VAL A 38 8.21 7.32 0.51
CA VAL A 38 8.67 6.65 -0.70
C VAL A 38 9.32 5.38 -0.18
N SER A 39 8.57 4.28 -0.20
CA SER A 39 9.13 2.94 -0.07
C SER A 39 10.17 2.81 -1.17
N THR A 40 11.43 2.96 -0.75
CA THR A 40 12.59 2.66 -1.57
C THR A 40 12.42 1.22 -2.05
N VAL A 41 12.70 0.98 -3.33
CA VAL A 41 12.76 -0.36 -3.93
C VAL A 41 13.85 -1.14 -3.21
N GLY A 42 13.47 -1.78 -2.10
CA GLY A 42 14.23 -2.86 -1.49
C GLY A 42 13.68 -4.16 -2.06
N THR A 43 14.57 -5.06 -2.46
CA THR A 43 14.22 -6.47 -2.60
C THR A 43 13.49 -6.89 -1.33
N PRO A 44 12.23 -7.37 -1.41
CA PRO A 44 11.54 -7.89 -0.25
C PRO A 44 12.41 -8.98 0.38
N ASP A 45 12.69 -8.85 1.67
CA ASP A 45 13.38 -9.91 2.39
C ASP A 45 12.45 -11.12 2.33
N LEU A 46 12.84 -12.15 1.56
CA LEU A 46 12.01 -13.33 1.36
C LEU A 46 11.64 -13.89 2.72
N PRO A 47 10.39 -14.36 2.91
CA PRO A 47 9.98 -14.76 4.23
C PRO A 47 10.81 -15.95 4.72
N ASP A 48 11.34 -15.88 5.96
CA ASP A 48 11.83 -17.05 6.69
C ASP A 48 10.65 -18.01 6.93
N GLY A 49 10.33 -18.84 5.95
CA GLY A 49 9.16 -19.69 6.00
C GLY A 49 9.01 -20.54 4.74
N GLU A 50 8.24 -21.62 4.87
CA GLU A 50 7.92 -22.46 3.73
C GLU A 50 6.83 -21.78 2.89
N VAL A 51 7.22 -21.23 1.74
CA VAL A 51 6.31 -20.70 0.73
C VAL A 51 6.04 -21.79 -0.30
N THR A 52 4.79 -22.22 -0.40
CA THR A 52 4.36 -23.19 -1.41
C THR A 52 3.09 -22.74 -2.09
N VAL A 53 2.81 -23.28 -3.28
CA VAL A 53 1.53 -23.07 -3.95
C VAL A 53 0.90 -24.42 -4.22
N VAL A 54 -0.28 -24.62 -3.66
CA VAL A 54 -1.06 -25.85 -3.76
C VAL A 54 -2.39 -25.51 -4.42
N ASP A 55 -2.67 -26.11 -5.57
CA ASP A 55 -3.93 -25.91 -6.32
C ASP A 55 -4.32 -24.43 -6.51
N GLY A 56 -3.35 -23.58 -6.87
CA GLY A 56 -3.57 -22.15 -7.08
C GLY A 56 -3.66 -21.30 -5.80
N THR A 57 -3.55 -21.91 -4.62
CA THR A 57 -3.51 -21.23 -3.33
C THR A 57 -2.07 -21.10 -2.83
N LEU A 58 -1.67 -19.87 -2.49
CA LEU A 58 -0.43 -19.61 -1.79
C LEU A 58 -0.55 -20.08 -0.33
N VAL A 59 0.34 -20.97 0.11
CA VAL A 59 0.39 -21.45 1.49
C VAL A 59 1.69 -20.97 2.12
N VAL A 60 1.59 -20.23 3.22
CA VAL A 60 2.75 -19.70 3.94
C VAL A 60 2.61 -19.94 5.44
N ASN A 61 3.65 -20.49 6.04
CA ASN A 61 3.80 -20.56 7.49
C ASN A 61 5.02 -19.72 7.88
N ARG A 62 4.80 -18.65 8.65
CA ARG A 62 5.86 -17.75 9.11
C ARG A 62 5.96 -17.77 10.63
N THR A 63 7.15 -18.01 11.14
CA THR A 63 7.48 -17.69 12.54
C THR A 63 8.23 -16.37 12.56
N VAL A 64 7.70 -15.39 13.29
CA VAL A 64 8.26 -14.04 13.40
C VAL A 64 9.24 -14.01 14.56
N THR A 65 10.50 -13.69 14.24
CA THR A 65 11.60 -13.55 15.20
C THR A 65 12.21 -12.15 15.07
N ASP A 66 11.47 -11.14 15.54
CA ASP A 66 11.96 -9.75 15.60
C ASP A 66 12.21 -9.38 17.06
N GLU A 67 13.41 -8.87 17.36
CA GLU A 67 13.80 -8.44 18.71
C GLU A 67 12.96 -7.24 19.22
N ASN A 68 12.37 -6.48 18.31
CA ASN A 68 11.50 -5.35 18.61
C ASN A 68 10.05 -5.75 18.89
N LEU A 69 9.70 -7.02 18.65
CA LEU A 69 8.38 -7.57 18.93
C LEU A 69 8.40 -8.43 20.19
N THR A 70 7.43 -8.20 21.07
CA THR A 70 7.26 -9.02 22.28
C THR A 70 5.79 -9.33 22.48
N TYR A 71 5.44 -10.61 22.55
CA TYR A 71 4.10 -11.00 22.97
C TYR A 71 3.94 -10.81 24.49
N LEU A 72 2.82 -10.19 24.89
CA LEU A 72 2.44 -9.87 26.27
C LEU A 72 1.22 -10.73 26.66
N PRO A 73 1.41 -11.87 27.34
CA PRO A 73 0.34 -12.83 27.59
C PRO A 73 -0.78 -12.31 28.50
N GLU A 74 -0.48 -11.36 29.40
CA GLU A 74 -1.46 -10.83 30.36
C GLU A 74 -2.56 -10.00 29.69
N ARG A 75 -2.33 -9.52 28.46
CA ARG A 75 -3.24 -8.63 27.73
C ARG A 75 -3.56 -9.12 26.31
N ASP A 76 -3.05 -10.30 25.94
CA ASP A 76 -3.11 -10.87 24.58
C ASP A 76 -2.74 -9.83 23.51
N ALA A 77 -1.56 -9.23 23.68
CA ALA A 77 -1.11 -8.10 22.88
C ALA A 77 0.35 -8.26 22.45
N VAL A 78 0.71 -7.60 21.35
CA VAL A 78 2.09 -7.48 20.88
C VAL A 78 2.60 -6.08 21.20
N ARG A 79 3.72 -6.01 21.91
CA ARG A 79 4.51 -4.79 22.06
C ARG A 79 5.43 -4.64 20.86
N TYR A 80 5.47 -3.45 20.29
CA TYR A 80 6.28 -3.11 19.11
C TYR A 80 6.88 -1.71 19.28
N VAL A 81 7.93 -1.39 18.50
CA VAL A 81 8.48 -0.03 18.43
C VAL A 81 7.51 0.84 17.63
N GLU A 82 6.82 1.74 18.32
CA GLU A 82 5.85 2.66 17.71
C GLU A 82 6.55 3.84 17.04
N MET A 83 7.60 4.36 17.67
CA MET A 83 8.41 5.43 17.10
C MET A 83 9.83 5.43 17.68
N TRP A 84 10.77 5.98 16.92
CA TRP A 84 12.10 6.29 17.40
C TRP A 84 12.18 7.76 17.80
N ARG A 85 12.35 8.02 19.09
CA ARG A 85 12.48 9.39 19.62
C ARG A 85 13.95 9.80 19.60
N HIS A 86 14.21 10.99 19.07
CA HIS A 86 15.53 11.60 19.13
C HIS A 86 15.88 11.96 20.59
N SER A 87 17.03 11.49 21.09
CA SER A 87 17.38 11.56 22.51
C SER A 87 18.50 12.54 22.85
N ASN A 88 19.30 13.01 21.86
CA ASN A 88 20.51 13.80 22.10
C ASN A 88 20.55 15.14 21.33
N HIS A 89 19.45 15.89 21.30
CA HIS A 89 19.31 17.17 20.59
C HIS A 89 20.48 18.14 20.79
N ASP A 90 20.81 18.50 22.03
CA ASP A 90 21.88 19.46 22.33
C ASP A 90 23.27 18.97 21.88
N ALA A 91 23.50 17.65 21.89
CA ALA A 91 24.77 17.08 21.45
C ALA A 91 24.89 17.09 19.92
N VAL A 92 23.78 16.92 19.21
CA VAL A 92 23.71 17.01 17.74
C VAL A 92 23.94 18.43 17.26
N GLU A 93 23.36 19.43 17.93
CA GLU A 93 23.67 20.84 17.64
C GLU A 93 25.16 21.14 17.80
N ASN A 94 25.84 20.41 18.70
CA ASN A 94 27.29 20.49 18.91
C ASN A 94 28.11 19.50 18.05
N GLY A 95 27.52 18.92 17.00
CA GLY A 95 28.23 18.13 15.98
C GLY A 95 28.28 16.61 16.25
N SER A 96 27.59 16.10 17.27
CA SER A 96 27.46 14.66 17.50
C SER A 96 26.47 14.03 16.51
N ARG A 97 26.53 12.69 16.35
CA ARG A 97 25.53 11.98 15.54
C ARG A 97 24.20 11.89 16.29
N PRO A 98 23.05 11.93 15.57
CA PRO A 98 21.75 11.69 16.16
C PRO A 98 21.65 10.31 16.82
N GLU A 99 21.20 10.30 18.06
CA GLU A 99 20.83 9.10 18.82
C GLU A 99 19.31 8.98 18.89
N ARG A 100 18.84 7.73 18.95
CA ARG A 100 17.41 7.40 18.95
C ARG A 100 17.13 6.33 19.98
N GLU A 101 16.04 6.51 20.69
CA GLU A 101 15.51 5.55 21.65
C GLU A 101 14.13 5.05 21.19
N PRO A 102 13.82 3.76 21.37
CA PRO A 102 12.53 3.22 20.99
C PRO A 102 11.45 3.65 21.99
N VAL A 103 10.35 4.18 21.47
CA VAL A 103 9.09 4.33 22.21
C VAL A 103 8.20 3.17 21.80
N TYR A 104 7.74 2.41 22.78
CA TYR A 104 6.95 1.20 22.54
C TYR A 104 5.45 1.47 22.61
N GLY A 105 4.74 0.93 21.63
CA GLY A 105 3.29 0.81 21.62
C GLY A 105 2.85 -0.63 21.89
N THR A 106 1.54 -0.83 21.98
CA THR A 106 0.94 -2.17 22.10
C THR A 106 -0.28 -2.30 21.19
N MET A 107 -0.43 -3.45 20.56
CA MET A 107 -1.57 -3.79 19.70
C MET A 107 -2.15 -5.15 20.10
N PRO A 108 -3.47 -5.38 20.09
CA PRO A 108 -4.04 -6.72 20.30
C PRO A 108 -3.43 -7.76 19.35
N PHE A 109 -3.23 -8.99 19.82
CA PHE A 109 -2.57 -10.03 19.03
C PHE A 109 -3.31 -10.33 17.72
N GLU A 110 -4.64 -10.33 17.74
CA GLU A 110 -5.45 -10.56 16.53
C GLU A 110 -5.28 -9.44 15.49
N ASP A 111 -5.20 -8.17 15.93
CA ASP A 111 -5.00 -7.03 15.05
C ASP A 111 -3.61 -7.05 14.42
N TRP A 112 -2.59 -7.34 15.24
CA TRP A 112 -1.21 -7.54 14.77
C TRP A 112 -1.15 -8.71 13.78
N GLY A 113 -1.76 -9.85 14.14
CA GLY A 113 -1.79 -11.05 13.31
C GLY A 113 -2.44 -10.81 11.96
N ALA A 114 -3.53 -10.03 11.91
CA ALA A 114 -4.19 -9.67 10.66
C ALA A 114 -3.34 -8.76 9.74
N ILE A 115 -2.58 -7.83 10.33
CA ILE A 115 -1.63 -6.99 9.60
C ILE A 115 -0.48 -7.84 9.07
N GLU A 116 0.13 -8.66 9.94
CA GLU A 116 1.27 -9.50 9.60
C GLU A 116 0.91 -10.53 8.52
N CYS A 117 -0.26 -11.16 8.63
CA CYS A 117 -0.82 -12.01 7.58
C CYS A 117 -0.82 -11.36 6.19
N SER A 118 -1.17 -10.07 6.14
CA SER A 118 -1.24 -9.31 4.89
C SER A 118 0.14 -9.00 4.33
N SER A 119 1.10 -8.69 5.21
CA SER A 119 2.49 -8.47 4.84
C SER A 119 3.11 -9.75 4.29
N VAL A 120 3.04 -10.83 5.05
CA VAL A 120 3.56 -12.16 4.67
C VAL A 120 2.93 -12.65 3.36
N THR A 121 1.64 -12.37 3.14
CA THR A 121 0.99 -12.70 1.86
C THR A 121 1.57 -11.88 0.71
N ALA A 122 1.79 -10.57 0.89
CA ALA A 122 2.37 -9.73 -0.16
C ALA A 122 3.78 -10.20 -0.55
N ASP A 123 4.62 -10.52 0.45
CA ASP A 123 5.97 -11.02 0.23
C ASP A 123 5.96 -12.40 -0.45
N GLY A 124 5.09 -13.31 0.00
CA GLY A 124 4.92 -14.62 -0.60
C GLY A 124 4.42 -14.56 -2.05
N VAL A 125 3.49 -13.64 -2.35
CA VAL A 125 3.03 -13.40 -3.74
C VAL A 125 4.17 -12.87 -4.60
N TRP A 126 4.97 -11.92 -4.11
CA TRP A 126 6.13 -11.42 -4.83
C TRP A 126 7.14 -12.53 -5.15
N ALA A 127 7.50 -13.33 -4.15
CA ALA A 127 8.40 -14.48 -4.31
C ALA A 127 7.89 -15.47 -5.37
N VAL A 128 6.58 -15.73 -5.38
CA VAL A 128 5.96 -16.61 -6.39
C VAL A 128 6.04 -16.02 -7.79
N ILE A 129 5.81 -14.71 -7.95
CA ILE A 129 5.93 -14.04 -9.25
C ILE A 129 7.37 -14.17 -9.75
N GLU A 130 8.36 -13.78 -8.93
CA GLU A 130 9.78 -13.85 -9.26
C GLU A 130 10.20 -15.27 -9.67
N ALA A 131 9.76 -16.28 -8.93
CA ALA A 131 10.11 -17.68 -9.23
C ALA A 131 9.45 -18.24 -10.51
N ARG A 132 8.36 -17.61 -11.00
CA ARG A 132 7.55 -18.13 -12.12
C ARG A 132 7.67 -17.32 -13.40
N THR A 133 8.46 -16.25 -13.41
CA THR A 133 8.60 -15.38 -14.59
C THR A 133 10.02 -14.90 -14.80
N ASP A 134 10.47 -14.98 -16.05
CA ASP A 134 11.74 -14.37 -16.49
C ASP A 134 11.53 -12.93 -16.99
N SER A 135 10.28 -12.45 -17.02
CA SER A 135 9.99 -11.08 -17.45
C SER A 135 10.46 -10.08 -16.41
N PRO A 136 11.09 -8.96 -16.81
CA PRO A 136 11.37 -7.85 -15.91
C PRO A 136 10.09 -7.39 -15.20
N LEU A 137 10.20 -7.11 -13.90
CA LEU A 137 9.09 -6.72 -13.03
C LEU A 137 8.99 -5.20 -12.83
N ASP A 138 9.72 -4.39 -13.61
CA ASP A 138 9.59 -2.94 -13.60
C ASP A 138 8.13 -2.51 -13.79
N GLY A 139 7.63 -1.70 -12.86
CA GLY A 139 6.24 -1.26 -12.83
C GLY A 139 5.25 -2.35 -12.36
N VAL A 140 5.71 -3.45 -11.77
CA VAL A 140 4.87 -4.37 -11.00
C VAL A 140 5.08 -4.11 -9.51
N THR A 141 4.00 -4.00 -8.75
CA THR A 141 4.05 -3.87 -7.29
C THR A 141 3.06 -4.84 -6.65
N VAL A 142 3.37 -5.30 -5.44
CA VAL A 142 2.45 -6.08 -4.61
C VAL A 142 2.21 -5.29 -3.34
N GLY A 143 0.93 -5.08 -3.01
CA GLY A 143 0.55 -4.36 -1.81
C GLY A 143 -0.67 -4.97 -1.15
N SER A 144 -0.79 -4.80 0.15
CA SER A 144 -1.99 -5.17 0.88
C SER A 144 -2.85 -3.95 1.20
N GLY A 145 -4.14 -4.15 1.36
CA GLY A 145 -5.06 -3.08 1.70
C GLY A 145 -6.44 -3.58 2.08
N VAL A 146 -7.29 -2.66 2.48
CA VAL A 146 -8.71 -2.91 2.76
C VAL A 146 -9.53 -2.29 1.63
N SER A 147 -10.42 -3.08 1.04
CA SER A 147 -11.38 -2.63 0.04
C SER A 147 -12.67 -3.42 0.21
N ASP A 148 -13.82 -2.74 0.12
CA ASP A 148 -15.14 -3.31 0.40
C ASP A 148 -15.22 -3.98 1.78
N ASP A 149 -14.64 -3.33 2.79
CA ASP A 149 -14.51 -3.81 4.17
C ASP A 149 -13.80 -5.18 4.32
N ARG A 150 -13.03 -5.58 3.29
CA ARG A 150 -12.26 -6.82 3.29
C ARG A 150 -10.81 -6.57 2.96
N ARG A 151 -9.95 -7.20 3.75
CA ARG A 151 -8.50 -7.21 3.54
C ARG A 151 -8.18 -8.08 2.32
N ARG A 152 -7.30 -7.59 1.45
CA ARG A 152 -6.88 -8.28 0.23
C ARG A 152 -5.45 -7.90 -0.13
N VAL A 153 -4.79 -8.77 -0.89
CA VAL A 153 -3.52 -8.45 -1.54
C VAL A 153 -3.76 -8.13 -3.01
N THR A 154 -3.13 -7.06 -3.48
CA THR A 154 -3.29 -6.57 -4.85
C THR A 154 -1.94 -6.52 -5.54
N VAL A 155 -1.84 -7.23 -6.67
CA VAL A 155 -0.70 -7.15 -7.59
C VAL A 155 -1.04 -6.10 -8.65
N THR A 156 -0.31 -5.00 -8.69
CA THR A 156 -0.57 -3.88 -9.58
C THR A 156 0.45 -3.88 -10.71
N ARG A 157 -0.04 -3.88 -11.96
CA ARG A 157 0.75 -3.61 -13.16
C ARG A 157 0.54 -2.15 -13.56
N GLN A 158 1.59 -1.34 -13.43
CA GLN A 158 1.52 0.12 -13.53
C GLN A 158 2.21 0.63 -14.80
N THR A 159 1.46 1.35 -15.63
CA THR A 159 2.02 2.19 -16.70
C THR A 159 2.32 3.58 -16.13
N THR A 160 3.49 4.13 -16.42
CA THR A 160 3.88 5.47 -15.97
C THR A 160 3.75 6.46 -17.13
N VAL A 161 3.12 7.60 -16.87
CA VAL A 161 2.89 8.70 -17.79
C VAL A 161 3.50 9.97 -17.20
N ASP A 162 4.23 10.72 -18.00
CA ASP A 162 4.82 11.99 -17.57
C ASP A 162 3.79 13.14 -17.55
N ARG A 163 4.23 14.33 -17.10
CA ARG A 163 3.39 15.54 -17.02
C ARG A 163 2.80 15.96 -18.38
N ASP A 164 3.48 15.65 -19.48
CA ASP A 164 3.05 16.00 -20.84
C ASP A 164 2.05 14.97 -21.42
N GLY A 165 1.73 13.91 -20.67
CA GLY A 165 0.82 12.85 -21.07
C GLY A 165 1.49 11.75 -21.91
N SER A 166 2.82 11.75 -22.02
CA SER A 166 3.55 10.73 -22.75
C SER A 166 3.81 9.51 -21.86
N VAL A 167 3.67 8.31 -22.41
CA VAL A 167 4.00 7.08 -21.69
C VAL A 167 5.52 6.95 -21.59
N VAL A 168 6.05 6.98 -20.36
CA VAL A 168 7.49 6.89 -20.05
C VAL A 168 7.88 5.56 -19.39
N GLY A 169 6.91 4.75 -18.97
CA GLY A 169 7.14 3.42 -18.43
C GLY A 169 6.00 2.46 -18.74
N THR A 170 6.30 1.27 -19.22
CA THR A 170 5.32 0.19 -19.42
C THR A 170 5.90 -1.13 -18.91
N PRO A 171 5.18 -1.89 -18.07
CA PRO A 171 5.70 -3.15 -17.55
C PRO A 171 5.91 -4.17 -18.66
N ALA A 172 7.05 -4.84 -18.66
CA ALA A 172 7.42 -5.82 -19.68
C ALA A 172 6.50 -7.05 -19.64
N ILE A 173 6.15 -7.52 -18.43
CA ILE A 173 5.18 -8.60 -18.26
C ILE A 173 3.79 -8.17 -18.74
N SER A 174 3.11 -9.04 -19.51
CA SER A 174 1.72 -8.78 -19.92
C SER A 174 0.75 -9.01 -18.75
N ARG A 175 -0.47 -8.46 -18.88
CA ARG A 175 -1.53 -8.72 -17.92
C ARG A 175 -1.86 -10.21 -17.81
N ASP A 176 -2.08 -10.87 -18.94
CA ASP A 176 -2.45 -12.29 -18.98
C ASP A 176 -1.33 -13.17 -18.39
N ARG A 177 -0.06 -12.82 -18.62
CA ARG A 177 1.06 -13.54 -18.02
C ARG A 177 1.10 -13.36 -16.51
N LEU A 178 0.85 -12.13 -16.02
CA LEU A 178 0.78 -11.86 -14.59
C LEU A 178 -0.37 -12.64 -13.94
N ASP A 179 -1.56 -12.63 -14.54
CA ASP A 179 -2.71 -13.41 -14.07
C ASP A 179 -2.45 -14.92 -14.05
N ALA A 180 -1.63 -15.42 -14.97
CA ALA A 180 -1.27 -16.84 -15.02
C ALA A 180 -0.26 -17.28 -13.94
N VAL A 181 0.54 -16.38 -13.38
CA VAL A 181 1.57 -16.73 -12.39
C VAL A 181 1.15 -16.43 -10.95
N VAL A 182 0.26 -15.44 -10.77
CA VAL A 182 -0.22 -14.98 -9.47
C VAL A 182 -1.25 -15.97 -8.90
N PRO A 183 -1.10 -16.44 -7.64
CA PRO A 183 -2.12 -17.24 -6.95
C PRO A 183 -3.42 -16.45 -6.77
N ASP A 184 -4.57 -17.14 -6.69
CA ASP A 184 -5.88 -16.49 -6.52
C ASP A 184 -6.21 -16.16 -5.05
N GLU A 185 -5.67 -16.95 -4.13
CA GLU A 185 -5.87 -16.85 -2.69
C GLU A 185 -4.58 -17.20 -1.95
N ALA A 186 -4.44 -16.68 -0.74
CA ALA A 186 -3.44 -17.14 0.21
C ALA A 186 -4.09 -17.70 1.47
N ALA A 187 -3.53 -18.79 1.99
CA ALA A 187 -3.76 -19.33 3.32
C ALA A 187 -2.46 -19.17 4.12
N VAL A 188 -2.48 -18.27 5.10
CA VAL A 188 -1.28 -17.88 5.85
C VAL A 188 -1.48 -18.16 7.33
N THR A 189 -0.43 -18.69 7.97
CA THR A 189 -0.32 -18.75 9.42
C THR A 189 0.93 -18.02 9.85
N VAL A 190 0.76 -17.06 10.77
CA VAL A 190 1.85 -16.30 11.39
C VAL A 190 1.94 -16.68 12.85
N SER A 191 3.16 -16.89 13.35
CA SER A 191 3.40 -17.26 14.74
C SER A 191 4.38 -16.31 15.39
N LEU A 192 4.09 -15.88 16.62
CA LEU A 192 4.97 -15.09 17.48
C LEU A 192 4.93 -15.68 18.88
N ALA A 193 6.10 -16.01 19.42
CA ALA A 193 6.22 -16.82 20.63
C ALA A 193 5.42 -18.14 20.49
N ASP A 194 4.53 -18.44 21.44
CA ASP A 194 3.67 -19.63 21.51
C ASP A 194 2.26 -19.41 20.94
N ARG A 195 2.05 -18.30 20.22
CA ARG A 195 0.75 -17.90 19.66
C ARG A 195 0.81 -17.88 18.14
N SER A 196 -0.31 -18.22 17.53
CA SER A 196 -0.47 -18.21 16.08
C SER A 196 -1.77 -17.56 15.66
N TYR A 197 -1.75 -16.89 14.52
CA TYR A 197 -2.91 -16.33 13.85
C TYR A 197 -2.95 -16.86 12.41
N SER A 198 -4.13 -17.27 11.94
CA SER A 198 -4.31 -17.77 10.58
C SER A 198 -5.37 -16.99 9.84
N CYS A 199 -5.14 -16.75 8.55
CA CYS A 199 -6.04 -15.98 7.70
C CYS A 199 -6.13 -16.57 6.28
N ARG A 200 -7.20 -16.19 5.58
CA ARG A 200 -7.33 -16.35 4.12
C ARG A 200 -7.51 -15.00 3.47
N LEU A 201 -6.70 -14.70 2.47
CA LEU A 201 -6.72 -13.41 1.78
C LEU A 201 -6.89 -13.62 0.27
N PRO A 202 -7.89 -12.99 -0.35
CA PRO A 202 -7.99 -12.99 -1.80
C PRO A 202 -6.84 -12.18 -2.39
N ILE A 203 -6.29 -12.66 -3.50
CA ILE A 203 -5.27 -11.98 -4.28
C ILE A 203 -5.90 -11.52 -5.58
N ARG A 204 -5.66 -10.26 -5.94
CA ARG A 204 -6.20 -9.67 -7.17
C ARG A 204 -5.12 -8.95 -7.92
N THR A 205 -5.08 -9.16 -9.22
CA THR A 205 -4.25 -8.38 -10.11
C THR A 205 -5.05 -7.17 -10.60
N ARG A 206 -4.43 -6.00 -10.82
CA ARG A 206 -5.04 -4.86 -11.53
C ARG A 206 -4.05 -4.13 -12.44
N ASN A 207 -4.56 -3.40 -13.43
CA ASN A 207 -3.78 -2.40 -14.16
C ASN A 207 -4.02 -1.02 -13.55
N THR A 208 -3.00 -0.17 -13.52
CA THR A 208 -3.14 1.24 -13.15
C THR A 208 -2.25 2.12 -14.02
N THR A 209 -2.57 3.40 -14.08
CA THR A 209 -1.71 4.43 -14.65
C THR A 209 -1.22 5.35 -13.53
N LEU A 210 0.09 5.52 -13.40
CA LEU A 210 0.70 6.54 -12.55
C LEU A 210 1.05 7.75 -13.40
N TYR A 211 0.55 8.92 -13.01
CA TYR A 211 0.94 10.20 -13.60
C TYR A 211 2.03 10.81 -12.72
N LEU A 212 3.15 11.20 -13.34
CA LEU A 212 4.22 11.92 -12.66
C LEU A 212 3.86 13.40 -12.63
N ASP A 213 3.95 13.97 -11.44
CA ASP A 213 3.60 15.37 -11.19
C ASP A 213 4.60 16.36 -11.75
#